data_AF-A0AA38MEL5-F1
#
_entry.id   AF-A0AA38MEL5-F1
#
_cell.length_a   1.000
_cell.length_b   1.000
_cell.length_c   1.000
_cell.angle_alpha   90.00
_cell.angle_beta   90.00
_cell.angle_gamma   90.00
#
_symmetry.space_group_name_H-M   'P 1'
#
loop_
_entity.id
_entity.type
_entity.pdbx_description
1 polymer ?
#
loop_
_entity_poly.entity_id
_entity_poly.type
_entity_poly.pdbx_seq_one_letter_code
_entity_poly.pdbx_strand_id
1 'polypeptide(L)'
;MVCVDPSNNVTFWTKHYLSETSSCEESQDLVHMVKERLLESTTEFVVGFLTPSCDFETKSERELTHFSENTALFLTKLHYGNWKKLEEKIRKQLGRKAGKVPVKIITGAFGDSEKRTGHVFKVVVVDGKIFGTYVGVNFDGSEKKTLCERKPDCGWSSKEGKIYCCTLNARLMKRMGLELADLNN
;
A
#
# COMPACT_ATOMS: atom_id res chain seq x y z
N MET A 1 -12.75 0.18 -2.94
CA MET A 1 -12.92 1.61 -3.28
C MET A 1 -11.57 2.20 -3.65
N VAL A 2 -11.53 3.10 -4.63
CA VAL A 2 -10.30 3.76 -5.11
C VAL A 2 -10.50 5.26 -5.06
N CYS A 3 -9.52 6.01 -4.57
CA CYS A 3 -9.46 7.47 -4.63
C CYS A 3 -8.38 7.87 -5.63
N VAL A 4 -8.78 8.57 -6.70
CA VAL A 4 -7.89 9.00 -7.79
C VAL A 4 -7.74 10.51 -7.74
N ASP A 5 -6.53 11.01 -7.97
CA ASP A 5 -6.27 12.41 -8.27
C ASP A 5 -6.77 12.74 -9.69
N PRO A 6 -7.85 13.52 -9.84
CA PRO A 6 -8.37 13.85 -11.16
C PRO A 6 -7.40 14.71 -11.99
N SER A 7 -6.42 15.38 -11.37
CA SER A 7 -5.45 16.23 -12.06
C SER A 7 -4.27 15.45 -12.66
N ASN A 8 -3.90 14.32 -12.07
CA ASN A 8 -2.72 13.55 -12.47
C ASN A 8 -3.02 12.10 -12.85
N ASN A 9 -4.28 11.66 -12.73
CA ASN A 9 -4.70 10.27 -12.91
C ASN A 9 -3.87 9.27 -12.08
N VAL A 10 -3.40 9.73 -10.91
CA VAL A 10 -2.62 8.93 -9.95
C VAL A 10 -3.55 8.52 -8.82
N THR A 11 -3.50 7.26 -8.44
CA THR A 11 -4.26 6.76 -7.29
C THR A 11 -3.65 7.26 -5.99
N PHE A 12 -4.41 8.05 -5.23
CA PHE A 12 -4.03 8.44 -3.87
C PHE A 12 -4.00 7.21 -2.98
N TRP A 13 -5.10 6.44 -3.00
CA TRP A 13 -5.21 5.21 -2.23
C TRP A 13 -6.32 4.30 -2.73
N THR A 14 -6.20 3.04 -2.36
CA THR A 14 -7.20 1.99 -2.50
C THR A 14 -7.60 1.48 -1.12
N LYS A 15 -8.86 1.07 -0.99
CA LYS A 15 -9.43 0.47 0.22
C LYS A 15 -10.12 -0.84 -0.12
N HIS A 16 -9.77 -1.88 0.61
CA HIS A 16 -10.29 -3.24 0.48
C HIS A 16 -10.33 -3.93 1.84
N TYR A 17 -10.97 -5.10 1.87
CA TYR A 17 -10.95 -5.99 3.02
C TYR A 17 -10.02 -7.16 2.73
N LEU A 18 -9.23 -7.54 3.73
CA LEU A 18 -8.34 -8.68 3.63
C LEU A 18 -9.18 -9.97 3.60
N SER A 19 -8.90 -10.84 2.64
CA SER A 19 -9.50 -12.18 2.60
C SER A 19 -8.87 -13.11 3.64
N GLU A 20 -9.54 -14.22 3.98
CA GLU A 20 -8.99 -15.28 4.86
C GLU A 20 -7.70 -15.90 4.31
N THR A 21 -7.38 -15.68 3.04
CA THR A 21 -6.25 -16.28 2.33
C THR A 21 -4.90 -15.79 2.89
N SER A 22 -4.07 -16.75 3.31
CA SER A 22 -2.74 -16.49 3.88
C SER A 22 -1.64 -16.22 2.86
N SER A 23 -1.91 -16.43 1.57
CA SER A 23 -0.95 -16.29 0.48
C SER A 23 -1.58 -15.60 -0.71
N CYS A 24 -0.78 -14.75 -1.36
CA CYS A 24 -1.19 -14.04 -2.55
C CYS A 24 -0.09 -14.13 -3.60
N GLU A 25 -0.37 -14.82 -4.71
CA GLU A 25 0.50 -14.80 -5.87
C GLU A 25 -0.22 -14.01 -6.97
N GLU A 26 0.32 -12.84 -7.30
CA GLU A 26 -0.14 -12.07 -8.45
C GLU A 26 0.44 -12.68 -9.74
N SER A 27 -0.39 -12.78 -10.77
CA SER A 27 0.03 -13.29 -12.08
C SER A 27 1.04 -12.33 -12.73
N GLN A 28 2.16 -12.88 -13.20
CA GLN A 28 3.23 -12.12 -13.86
C GLN A 28 2.80 -11.51 -15.20
N ASP A 29 1.84 -12.12 -15.89
CA ASP A 29 1.38 -11.68 -17.22
C ASP A 29 0.65 -10.33 -17.15
N LEU A 30 -0.05 -10.08 -16.05
CA LEU A 30 -0.84 -8.86 -15.84
C LEU A 30 0.04 -7.67 -15.43
N VAL A 31 1.16 -7.94 -14.75
CA VAL A 31 2.20 -6.94 -14.47
C VAL A 31 2.82 -6.42 -15.77
N HIS A 32 2.92 -7.25 -16.81
CA HIS A 32 3.51 -6.86 -18.09
C HIS A 32 2.61 -5.87 -18.85
N MET A 33 1.30 -6.12 -18.90
CA MET A 33 0.34 -5.25 -19.61
C MET A 33 0.25 -3.84 -19.00
N VAL A 34 0.32 -3.73 -17.67
CA VAL A 34 0.29 -2.43 -16.99
C VAL A 34 1.60 -1.67 -17.17
N LYS A 35 2.73 -2.37 -17.23
CA LYS A 35 4.06 -1.79 -17.54
C LYS A 35 4.11 -1.15 -18.94
N GLU A 36 3.38 -1.69 -19.91
CA GLU A 36 3.34 -1.09 -21.25
C GLU A 36 2.54 0.22 -21.30
N ARG A 37 1.51 0.36 -20.43
CA ARG A 37 0.71 1.59 -20.33
C ARG A 37 1.37 2.69 -19.50
N LEU A 38 2.15 2.32 -18.49
CA LEU A 38 2.88 3.24 -17.62
C LEU A 38 4.36 3.21 -18.02
N LEU A 39 4.77 4.14 -18.89
CA LEU A 39 6.10 4.32 -19.49
C LEU A 39 7.30 4.50 -18.51
N GLU A 40 7.19 4.08 -17.24
CA GLU A 40 8.09 4.49 -16.15
C GLU A 40 8.76 3.32 -15.39
N SER A 41 8.68 2.08 -15.88
CA SER A 41 9.54 1.02 -15.32
C SER A 41 10.98 1.21 -15.80
N THR A 42 11.87 1.50 -14.86
CA THR A 42 13.33 1.60 -15.09
C THR A 42 14.04 0.50 -14.29
N THR A 43 15.36 0.40 -14.38
CA THR A 43 16.12 -0.50 -13.49
C THR A 43 15.93 -0.15 -12.00
N GLU A 44 15.62 1.11 -11.71
CA GLU A 44 15.45 1.63 -10.35
C GLU A 44 14.00 1.53 -9.86
N PHE A 45 13.02 1.65 -10.76
CA PHE A 45 11.59 1.69 -10.42
C PHE A 45 10.76 0.63 -11.13
N VAL A 46 9.81 0.07 -10.41
CA VAL A 46 8.81 -0.86 -10.93
C VAL A 46 7.41 -0.37 -10.61
N VAL A 47 6.49 -0.62 -11.54
CA VAL A 47 5.06 -0.49 -11.27
C VAL A 47 4.62 -1.69 -10.43
N GLY A 48 3.96 -1.42 -9.31
CA GLY A 48 3.38 -2.42 -8.43
C GLY A 48 1.91 -2.13 -8.13
N PHE A 49 1.16 -3.17 -7.77
CA PHE A 49 -0.24 -3.03 -7.39
C PHE A 49 -0.39 -2.60 -5.93
N LEU A 50 -1.32 -1.68 -5.67
CA LEU A 50 -1.66 -1.19 -4.32
C LEU A 50 -2.58 -2.18 -3.59
N THR A 51 -3.46 -2.84 -4.35
CA THR A 51 -4.36 -3.88 -3.86
C THR A 51 -4.08 -5.18 -4.58
N PRO A 52 -3.89 -6.28 -3.85
CA PRO A 52 -3.71 -7.57 -4.49
C PRO A 52 -5.05 -8.20 -4.88
N SER A 53 -5.07 -8.87 -6.04
CA SER A 53 -6.28 -9.50 -6.58
C SER A 53 -6.84 -10.60 -5.67
N CYS A 54 -5.99 -11.36 -4.97
CA CYS A 54 -6.40 -12.45 -4.08
C CYS A 54 -7.28 -12.03 -2.89
N ASP A 55 -7.38 -10.73 -2.59
CA ASP A 55 -8.27 -10.22 -1.54
C ASP A 55 -9.74 -10.17 -1.96
N PHE A 56 -10.01 -10.37 -3.25
CA PHE A 56 -11.37 -10.36 -3.78
C PHE A 56 -11.89 -11.77 -4.04
N GLU A 57 -13.16 -12.00 -3.74
CA GLU A 57 -13.79 -13.30 -3.87
C GLU A 57 -14.20 -13.58 -5.32
N THR A 58 -14.81 -12.59 -5.98
CA THR A 58 -15.35 -12.78 -7.33
C THR A 58 -14.29 -12.54 -8.40
N LYS A 59 -14.39 -13.29 -9.50
CA LYS A 59 -13.49 -13.12 -10.65
C LYS A 59 -13.53 -11.69 -11.20
N SER A 60 -14.71 -11.08 -11.26
CA SER A 60 -14.88 -9.72 -11.77
C SER A 60 -14.15 -8.70 -10.91
N GLU A 61 -14.23 -8.80 -9.58
CA GLU A 61 -13.49 -7.91 -8.68
C GLU A 61 -11.97 -8.10 -8.80
N ARG A 62 -11.51 -9.34 -8.98
CA ARG A 62 -10.09 -9.63 -9.24
C ARG A 62 -9.60 -8.95 -10.52
N GLU A 63 -10.38 -9.04 -11.60
CA GLU A 63 -10.06 -8.39 -12.87
C GLU A 63 -9.98 -6.86 -12.73
N LEU A 64 -10.82 -6.25 -11.87
CA LEU A 64 -10.78 -4.82 -11.58
C LEU A 64 -9.49 -4.35 -10.87
N THR A 65 -8.76 -5.26 -10.22
CA THR A 65 -7.47 -4.89 -9.61
C THR A 65 -6.35 -4.68 -10.62
N HIS A 66 -6.54 -5.08 -11.89
CA HIS A 66 -5.50 -4.96 -12.91
C HIS A 66 -5.56 -3.66 -13.70
N PHE A 67 -6.44 -2.73 -13.31
CA PHE A 67 -6.49 -1.39 -13.90
C PHE A 67 -5.35 -0.50 -13.37
N SER A 68 -4.94 0.48 -14.18
CA SER A 68 -3.87 1.44 -13.86
C SER A 68 -4.11 2.18 -12.54
N GLU A 69 -5.37 2.37 -12.18
CA GLU A 69 -5.89 3.02 -10.99
C GLU A 69 -5.64 2.18 -9.72
N ASN A 70 -5.12 0.97 -9.84
CA ASN A 70 -4.66 0.18 -8.70
C ASN A 70 -3.13 0.09 -8.65
N THR A 71 -2.41 0.97 -9.35
CA THR A 71 -0.94 0.90 -9.40
C THR A 71 -0.26 2.15 -8.89
N ALA A 72 0.98 1.95 -8.43
CA ALA A 72 1.91 3.03 -8.11
C ALA A 72 3.32 2.62 -8.51
N LEU A 73 4.21 3.61 -8.64
CA LEU A 73 5.64 3.35 -8.79
C LEU A 73 6.25 3.03 -7.44
N PHE A 74 7.10 2.01 -7.42
CA PHE A 74 7.87 1.57 -6.28
C PHE A 74 9.34 1.55 -6.64
N LEU A 75 10.20 1.88 -5.67
CA LEU A 75 11.61 1.52 -5.78
C LEU A 75 11.73 0.00 -5.90
N THR A 76 12.46 -0.51 -6.90
CA THR A 76 12.61 -1.96 -7.17
C THR A 76 12.98 -2.74 -5.91
N LYS A 77 13.92 -2.22 -5.11
CA LYS A 77 14.37 -2.83 -3.84
C LYS A 77 13.29 -2.80 -2.75
N LEU A 78 12.48 -1.74 -2.70
CA LEU A 78 11.35 -1.67 -1.78
C LEU A 78 10.28 -2.70 -2.15
N HIS A 79 9.86 -2.71 -3.41
CA HIS A 79 8.81 -3.59 -3.92
C HIS A 79 9.12 -5.06 -3.69
N TYR A 80 10.19 -5.56 -4.32
CA TYR A 80 10.53 -6.98 -4.29
C TYR A 80 11.16 -7.42 -2.96
N GLY A 81 11.62 -6.49 -2.14
CA GLY A 81 12.21 -6.77 -0.84
C GLY A 81 11.23 -6.55 0.30
N ASN A 82 11.24 -5.33 0.83
CA ASN A 82 10.64 -4.99 2.12
C ASN A 82 9.11 -4.94 2.08
N TRP A 83 8.51 -4.49 0.98
CA TRP A 83 7.07 -4.37 0.82
C TRP A 83 6.39 -5.74 0.74
N LYS A 84 6.89 -6.64 -0.12
CA LYS A 84 6.37 -8.03 -0.20
C LYS A 84 6.45 -8.77 1.14
N LYS A 85 7.57 -8.65 1.86
CA LYS A 85 7.72 -9.26 3.20
C LYS A 85 6.75 -8.68 4.23
N LEU A 86 6.44 -7.38 4.13
CA LEU A 86 5.43 -6.75 4.98
C LEU A 86 4.04 -7.34 4.70
N GLU A 87 3.65 -7.48 3.43
CA GLU A 87 2.38 -8.09 3.03
C GLU A 87 2.21 -9.50 3.58
N GLU A 88 3.19 -10.38 3.34
CA GLU A 88 3.17 -11.76 3.81
C GLU A 88 3.03 -11.83 5.34
N LYS A 89 3.69 -10.91 6.06
CA LYS A 89 3.62 -10.85 7.52
C LYS A 89 2.24 -10.40 8.01
N ILE A 90 1.68 -9.34 7.43
CA ILE A 90 0.33 -8.84 7.76
C ILE A 90 -0.68 -9.98 7.54
N ARG A 91 -0.61 -10.64 6.38
CA ARG A 91 -1.48 -11.79 6.04
C ARG A 91 -1.31 -12.95 7.01
N LYS A 92 -0.07 -13.32 7.37
CA LYS A 92 0.16 -14.39 8.34
C LYS A 92 -0.40 -14.07 9.72
N GLN A 93 -0.33 -12.81 10.15
CA GLN A 93 -0.83 -12.38 11.46
C GLN A 93 -2.35 -12.21 11.49
N LEU A 94 -2.95 -11.73 10.39
CA LEU A 94 -4.34 -11.32 10.35
C LEU A 94 -5.24 -12.22 9.52
N GLY A 95 -4.74 -13.06 8.63
CA GLY A 95 -5.55 -13.94 7.78
C GLY A 95 -6.43 -14.88 8.59
N ARG A 96 -5.92 -15.43 9.71
CA ARG A 96 -6.72 -16.21 10.67
C ARG A 96 -7.81 -15.40 11.40
N LYS A 97 -7.66 -14.08 11.46
CA LYS A 97 -8.63 -13.15 12.06
C LYS A 97 -9.61 -12.59 11.03
N ALA A 98 -9.20 -12.45 9.77
CA ALA A 98 -10.01 -11.90 8.68
C ALA A 98 -11.34 -12.65 8.48
N GLY A 99 -11.38 -13.95 8.80
CA GLY A 99 -12.60 -14.77 8.78
C GLY A 99 -13.51 -14.63 10.00
N LYS A 100 -13.09 -13.87 11.01
CA LYS A 100 -13.81 -13.70 12.28
C LYS A 100 -14.17 -12.25 12.54
N VAL A 101 -13.33 -11.32 12.09
CA VAL A 101 -13.51 -9.88 12.23
C VAL A 101 -13.07 -9.18 10.95
N PRO A 102 -13.74 -8.11 10.54
CA PRO A 102 -13.36 -7.36 9.36
C PRO A 102 -11.96 -6.76 9.53
N VAL A 103 -11.07 -7.06 8.58
CA VAL A 103 -9.73 -6.49 8.46
C VAL A 103 -9.71 -5.61 7.22
N LYS A 104 -9.73 -4.30 7.41
CA LYS A 104 -9.70 -3.30 6.35
C LYS A 104 -8.26 -2.87 6.10
N ILE A 105 -7.89 -2.80 4.82
CA ILE A 105 -6.58 -2.35 4.37
C ILE A 105 -6.78 -1.15 3.46
N ILE A 106 -6.03 -0.09 3.76
CA ILE A 106 -5.94 1.10 2.92
C ILE A 106 -4.49 1.22 2.45
N THR A 107 -4.25 1.13 1.15
CA THR A 107 -2.91 1.23 0.56
C THR A 107 -2.85 2.42 -0.38
N GLY A 108 -1.75 3.16 -0.40
CA GLY A 108 -1.64 4.29 -1.32
C GLY A 108 -0.22 4.79 -1.48
N ALA A 109 -0.10 5.92 -2.17
CA ALA A 109 1.17 6.59 -2.38
C ALA A 109 1.03 8.10 -2.22
N PHE A 110 2.07 8.76 -1.72
CA PHE A 110 2.10 10.22 -1.57
C PHE A 110 3.52 10.77 -1.72
N GLY A 111 3.64 12.04 -2.08
CA GLY A 111 4.93 12.69 -2.31
C GLY A 111 4.78 14.20 -2.47
N ASP A 112 5.90 14.91 -2.39
CA ASP A 112 5.94 16.37 -2.41
C ASP A 112 6.21 16.92 -3.83
N SER A 113 6.29 16.09 -4.88
CA SER A 113 6.48 16.55 -6.27
C SER A 113 5.57 15.85 -7.28
N GLU A 114 5.12 16.62 -8.28
CA GLU A 114 4.10 16.30 -9.28
C GLU A 114 4.38 15.08 -10.17
N LYS A 115 5.50 14.37 -10.01
CA LYS A 115 5.87 13.24 -10.88
C LYS A 115 6.54 12.06 -10.18
N ARG A 116 6.76 12.11 -8.85
CA ARG A 116 7.47 11.04 -8.13
C ARG A 116 6.88 10.80 -6.76
N THR A 117 6.24 9.64 -6.57
CA THR A 117 5.68 9.19 -5.30
C THR A 117 6.79 8.96 -4.27
N GLY A 118 7.07 9.98 -3.44
CA GLY A 118 8.10 9.94 -2.40
C GLY A 118 7.95 8.76 -1.42
N HIS A 119 6.71 8.31 -1.21
CA HIS A 119 6.34 7.29 -0.24
C HIS A 119 5.18 6.43 -0.73
N VAL A 120 5.15 5.20 -0.24
CA VAL A 120 3.97 4.31 -0.29
C VAL A 120 3.52 4.02 1.13
N PHE A 121 2.24 3.77 1.34
CA PHE A 121 1.71 3.50 2.67
C PHE A 121 0.68 2.40 2.71
N LYS A 122 0.52 1.82 3.90
CA LYS A 122 -0.49 0.84 4.24
C LYS A 122 -1.02 1.10 5.64
N VAL A 123 -2.32 1.33 5.76
CA VAL A 123 -3.06 1.39 7.03
C VAL A 123 -3.87 0.12 7.17
N VAL A 124 -3.71 -0.56 8.31
CA VAL A 124 -4.42 -1.79 8.63
C VAL A 124 -5.34 -1.52 9.80
N VAL A 125 -6.64 -1.72 9.59
CA VAL A 125 -7.71 -1.51 10.58
C VAL A 125 -8.35 -2.85 10.86
N VAL A 126 -8.39 -3.24 12.13
CA VAL A 126 -9.01 -4.50 12.59
C VAL A 126 -10.10 -4.13 13.58
N ASP A 127 -11.34 -4.50 13.28
CA ASP A 127 -12.49 -4.21 14.17
C ASP A 127 -12.57 -2.72 14.55
N GLY A 128 -12.45 -1.84 13.55
CA GLY A 128 -12.46 -0.38 13.73
C GLY A 128 -11.22 0.23 14.39
N LYS A 129 -10.21 -0.57 14.77
CA LYS A 129 -9.00 -0.09 15.45
C LYS A 129 -7.76 -0.17 14.56
N ILE A 130 -6.92 0.86 14.59
CA ILE A 130 -5.66 0.88 13.83
C ILE A 130 -4.69 -0.15 14.42
N PHE A 131 -4.52 -1.25 13.70
CA PHE A 131 -3.51 -2.27 13.99
C PHE A 131 -2.12 -1.72 13.70
N GLY A 132 -1.91 -1.20 12.48
CA GLY A 132 -0.63 -0.66 12.05
C GLY A 132 -0.76 0.34 10.92
N THR A 133 0.18 1.29 10.87
CA THR A 133 0.37 2.23 9.77
C THR A 133 1.81 2.12 9.33
N TYR A 134 2.02 1.66 8.10
CA TYR A 134 3.33 1.39 7.52
C TYR A 134 3.57 2.37 6.38
N VAL A 135 4.75 2.98 6.33
CA VAL A 135 5.12 3.94 5.29
C VAL A 135 6.47 3.56 4.71
N GLY A 136 6.48 3.14 3.46
CA GLY A 136 7.67 2.85 2.69
C GLY A 136 8.26 4.09 2.02
N VAL A 137 9.57 4.21 2.04
CA VAL A 137 10.33 5.26 1.35
C VAL A 137 10.69 4.78 -0.04
N ASN A 138 10.19 5.50 -1.05
CA ASN A 138 10.39 5.18 -2.46
C ASN A 138 11.64 5.86 -3.07
N PHE A 139 12.21 6.86 -2.40
CA PHE A 139 13.35 7.62 -2.93
C PHE A 139 14.38 7.90 -1.83
N ASP A 140 15.66 7.58 -2.07
CA ASP A 140 16.73 7.71 -1.07
C ASP A 140 17.04 9.19 -0.68
N GLY A 141 16.40 10.17 -1.33
CA GLY A 141 16.43 11.59 -0.96
C GLY A 141 15.24 12.09 -0.13
N SER A 142 14.23 11.26 0.13
CA SER A 142 13.05 11.68 0.92
C SER A 142 13.24 11.51 2.43
N GLU A 143 14.35 10.92 2.87
CA GLU A 143 14.69 10.81 4.29
C GLU A 143 15.30 12.10 4.85
N LYS A 144 14.69 12.65 5.91
CA LYS A 144 15.34 12.80 7.23
C LYS A 144 14.57 13.63 8.27
N LYS A 145 13.51 14.36 7.92
CA LYS A 145 12.71 15.08 8.94
C LYS A 145 11.41 14.36 9.23
N THR A 146 11.40 13.54 10.30
CA THR A 146 10.20 13.04 11.01
C THR A 146 8.99 12.84 10.09
N LEU A 147 9.10 11.89 9.16
CA LEU A 147 8.00 11.50 8.26
C LEU A 147 6.73 11.19 9.07
N CYS A 148 6.93 10.51 10.20
CA CYS A 148 5.93 10.21 11.19
C CYS A 148 6.59 9.96 12.55
N GLU A 149 5.79 10.01 13.61
CA GLU A 149 6.18 9.51 14.92
C GLU A 149 6.23 7.99 14.88
N ARG A 150 7.33 7.39 15.33
CA ARG A 150 7.51 5.94 15.29
C ARG A 150 6.56 5.26 16.28
N LYS A 151 5.82 4.25 15.81
CA LYS A 151 5.01 3.37 16.66
C LYS A 151 5.82 2.09 16.96
N PRO A 152 6.24 1.84 18.20
CA PRO A 152 7.09 0.68 18.53
C PRO A 152 6.38 -0.68 18.38
N ASP A 153 5.05 -0.73 18.51
CA ASP A 153 4.31 -1.99 18.75
C ASP A 153 3.68 -2.66 17.51
N CYS A 154 3.86 -2.11 16.32
CA CYS A 154 3.26 -2.65 15.09
C CYS A 154 4.07 -3.81 14.46
N GLY A 155 5.05 -4.34 15.20
CA GLY A 155 5.66 -5.63 14.93
C GLY A 155 6.59 -5.71 13.73
N TRP A 156 6.89 -4.61 13.01
CA TRP A 156 7.82 -4.67 11.89
C TRP A 156 8.55 -3.34 11.63
N SER A 157 9.88 -3.42 11.56
CA SER A 157 10.76 -2.37 11.06
C SER A 157 11.86 -3.02 10.23
N SER A 158 12.06 -2.56 9.00
CA SER A 158 13.16 -3.01 8.15
C SER A 158 14.49 -2.49 8.70
N LYS A 159 15.51 -3.37 8.84
CA LYS A 159 16.87 -2.98 9.24
C LYS A 159 17.54 -2.05 8.21
N GLU A 160 17.06 -2.05 6.97
CA GLU A 160 17.54 -1.19 5.88
C GLU A 160 16.77 0.13 5.78
N GLY A 161 15.90 0.45 6.75
CA GLY A 161 15.32 1.79 6.90
C GLY A 161 14.20 2.15 5.92
N LYS A 162 13.90 1.34 4.90
CA LYS A 162 12.97 1.77 3.85
C LYS A 162 11.48 1.63 4.16
N ILE A 163 11.10 1.11 5.33
CA ILE A 163 9.71 1.17 5.80
C ILE A 163 9.66 1.49 7.28
N TYR A 164 8.85 2.49 7.59
CA TYR A 164 8.58 3.01 8.91
C TYR A 164 7.22 2.55 9.38
N CYS A 165 7.14 2.28 10.68
CA CYS A 165 5.86 2.13 11.32
C CYS A 165 5.52 3.38 12.12
N CYS A 166 4.34 3.91 11.85
CA CYS A 166 3.95 5.26 12.20
C CYS A 166 2.75 5.27 13.14
N THR A 167 2.70 6.28 14.02
CA THR A 167 1.45 6.74 14.61
C THR A 167 0.67 7.50 13.55
N LEU A 168 -0.58 7.08 13.29
CA LEU A 168 -1.47 7.78 12.37
C LEU A 168 -2.04 9.02 13.06
N ASN A 169 -1.46 10.19 12.78
CA ASN A 169 -1.94 11.49 13.24
C ASN A 169 -2.53 12.31 12.09
N ALA A 170 -3.21 13.42 12.41
CA ALA A 170 -3.87 14.27 11.41
C ALA A 170 -2.91 14.79 10.33
N ARG A 171 -1.65 15.08 10.69
CA ARG A 171 -0.63 15.52 9.74
C ARG A 171 -0.30 14.43 8.72
N LEU A 172 -0.12 13.18 9.17
CA LEU A 172 0.18 12.05 8.30
C LEU A 172 -1.02 11.70 7.40
N MET A 173 -2.23 11.68 7.97
CA MET A 173 -3.47 11.47 7.20
C MET A 173 -3.63 12.49 6.08
N LYS A 174 -3.42 13.78 6.38
CA LYS A 174 -3.49 14.83 5.36
C LYS A 174 -2.51 14.60 4.21
N ARG A 175 -1.29 14.13 4.48
CA ARG A 175 -0.31 13.81 3.42
C ARG A 175 -0.72 12.59 2.59
N MET A 176 -1.39 11.63 3.21
CA MET A 176 -1.91 10.43 2.54
C MET A 176 -3.22 10.70 1.77
N GLY A 177 -3.82 11.89 1.89
CA GLY A 177 -5.14 12.18 1.35
C GLY A 177 -6.25 11.37 2.03
N LEU A 178 -6.06 11.01 3.31
CA LEU A 178 -7.04 10.26 4.10
C LEU A 178 -7.85 11.18 5.01
N GLU A 179 -9.14 10.86 5.12
CA GLU A 179 -10.05 11.43 6.09
C GLU A 179 -10.40 10.42 7.19
N LEU A 180 -10.95 10.89 8.30
CA LEU A 180 -11.40 10.00 9.38
C LEU A 180 -12.51 9.05 8.91
N ALA A 181 -13.33 9.50 7.96
CA ALA A 181 -14.37 8.70 7.33
C ALA A 181 -13.80 7.48 6.59
N ASP A 182 -12.60 7.58 6.02
CA ASP A 182 -11.96 6.46 5.30
C ASP A 182 -11.54 5.32 6.24
N LEU A 183 -11.21 5.66 7.49
CA LEU A 183 -10.85 4.69 8.53
C LEU A 183 -12.09 3.97 9.06
N ASN A 184 -13.20 4.71 9.21
CA ASN A 184 -14.44 4.20 9.81
C ASN A 184 -15.30 3.41 8.83
N ASN A 185 -15.43 3.87 7.58
CA ASN A 185 -16.24 3.25 6.51
C ASN A 185 -15.43 2.25 5.68
#